data_AF-A0AAV3QGA5-F1
#
_entry.id   AF-A0AAV3QGA5-F1
#
_cell.length_a   1.000
_cell.length_b   1.000
_cell.length_c   1.000
_cell.angle_alpha   90.00
_cell.angle_beta   90.00
_cell.angle_gamma   90.00
#
_symmetry.space_group_name_H-M   'P 1'
#
loop_
_entity.id
_entity.type
_entity.pdbx_description
1 polymer ?
#
loop_
_entity_poly.entity_id
_entity_poly.type
_entity_poly.pdbx_seq_one_letter_code
_entity_poly.pdbx_strand_id
1 'polypeptide(L)'
;MSCSSALYLTASASNLLSLKLAESLGVKLHKSWLTWFKVTCIPGFVSLALLPFVVYKIFPPEIKETPDAPTVAKAKLKEMGPVKMSEWVMVITMLITVGLWVSGEHLEIPAVVAALVGLSLLLLFGVIDWQDCLGEKSAWDTLVWFGVLVGMATQLNNLGVVPWLSLSISNSLKSLSLSWFGAFVILHLSYFALHYLFASQTAHVGALYSAFLGMLLAAKVPPLMAALSLAVNTNLFGALTHYSSGQAAVYYGAGYVKLPRVFRMGIMVAIINIIIWSLTAAAWWKILGLY
;
A
#
# COMPACT_ATOMS: atom_id res chain seq x y z
N MET A 1 -3.64 -0.29 -9.72
CA MET A 1 -2.47 -0.45 -8.84
C MET A 1 -2.73 0.05 -7.42
N SER A 2 -3.23 1.28 -7.20
CA SER A 2 -3.56 1.78 -5.84
C SER A 2 -4.49 0.88 -5.02
N CYS A 3 -5.57 0.36 -5.62
CA CYS A 3 -6.54 -0.50 -4.92
C CYS A 3 -5.96 -1.86 -4.51
N SER A 4 -5.17 -2.48 -5.39
CA SER A 4 -4.53 -3.78 -5.12
C SER A 4 -3.41 -3.65 -4.09
N SER A 5 -2.66 -2.54 -4.10
CA SER A 5 -1.62 -2.25 -3.10
C SER A 5 -2.21 -2.03 -1.71
N ALA A 6 -3.41 -1.46 -1.61
CA ALA A 6 -4.13 -1.34 -0.34
C ALA A 6 -4.69 -2.69 0.16
N LEU A 7 -5.07 -3.59 -0.76
CA LEU A 7 -5.70 -4.88 -0.40
C LEU A 7 -4.73 -5.82 0.31
N TYR A 8 -3.48 -5.93 -0.16
CA TYR A 8 -2.51 -6.89 0.39
C TYR A 8 -1.37 -6.19 1.13
N LEU A 9 -1.03 -6.69 2.32
CA LEU A 9 0.07 -6.18 3.12
C LEU A 9 1.40 -6.16 2.35
N THR A 10 1.67 -7.21 1.58
CA THR A 10 2.94 -7.39 0.85
C THR A 10 2.96 -6.72 -0.54
N ALA A 11 1.88 -6.06 -0.96
CA ALA A 11 1.80 -5.45 -2.30
C ALA A 11 2.45 -4.06 -2.40
N SER A 12 2.87 -3.47 -1.29
CA SER A 12 3.63 -2.22 -1.27
C SER A 12 4.63 -2.24 -0.15
N ALA A 13 5.86 -1.80 -0.45
CA ALA A 13 6.90 -1.64 0.55
C ALA A 13 6.44 -0.64 1.64
N SER A 14 5.69 0.40 1.27
CA SER A 14 5.17 1.40 2.22
C SER A 14 4.26 0.77 3.28
N ASN A 15 3.54 -0.31 2.97
CA ASN A 15 2.68 -1.02 3.94
C ASN A 15 3.51 -1.68 5.04
N LEU A 16 4.59 -2.38 4.67
CA LEU A 16 5.49 -3.03 5.62
C LEU A 16 6.21 -2.00 6.49
N LEU A 17 6.62 -0.88 5.89
CA LEU A 17 7.20 0.24 6.63
C LEU A 17 6.22 0.83 7.64
N SER A 18 4.96 1.09 7.24
CA SER A 18 3.91 1.57 8.14
C SER A 18 3.69 0.65 9.33
N LEU A 19 3.70 -0.68 9.14
CA LEU A 19 3.58 -1.62 10.26
C LEU A 19 4.77 -1.52 11.23
N LYS A 20 5.99 -1.39 10.72
CA LYS A 20 7.18 -1.27 11.55
C LYS A 20 7.22 0.03 12.33
N LEU A 21 6.79 1.13 11.71
CA LEU A 21 6.64 2.42 12.39
C LEU A 21 5.49 2.40 13.40
N ALA A 22 4.39 1.67 13.13
CA ALA A 22 3.31 1.51 14.10
C ALA A 22 3.78 0.73 15.34
N GLU A 23 4.57 -0.32 15.14
CA GLU A 23 5.16 -1.14 16.20
C GLU A 23 6.08 -0.31 17.12
N SER A 24 6.87 0.62 16.57
CA SER A 24 7.73 1.50 17.38
C SER A 24 6.96 2.52 18.22
N LEU A 25 5.70 2.81 17.87
CA LEU A 25 4.76 3.59 18.67
C LEU A 25 3.87 2.73 19.58
N GLY A 26 4.16 1.43 19.72
CA GLY A 26 3.44 0.51 20.61
C GLY A 26 2.17 -0.08 20.00
N VAL A 27 1.87 0.18 18.73
CA VAL A 27 0.72 -0.42 18.02
C VAL A 27 1.18 -1.69 17.32
N LYS A 28 1.07 -2.82 18.04
CA LYS A 28 1.45 -4.14 17.50
C LYS A 28 0.27 -4.83 16.83
N LEU A 29 0.43 -5.19 15.56
CA LEU A 29 -0.56 -5.97 14.84
C LEU A 29 -0.26 -7.45 14.99
N HIS A 30 -1.06 -8.14 15.79
CA HIS A 30 -1.09 -9.60 15.80
C HIS A 30 -1.54 -10.10 14.42
N LYS A 31 -0.89 -11.14 13.90
CA LYS A 31 -1.28 -11.80 12.64
C LYS A 31 -1.35 -10.79 11.49
N SER A 32 -0.29 -9.99 11.33
CA SER A 32 -0.35 -8.70 10.61
C SER A 32 -0.89 -8.83 9.18
N TRP A 33 -0.57 -9.90 8.46
CA TRP A 33 -1.09 -10.14 7.11
C TRP A 33 -2.61 -10.41 7.11
N LEU A 34 -3.07 -11.33 7.97
CA LEU A 34 -4.49 -11.69 8.06
C LEU A 34 -5.33 -10.52 8.59
N THR A 35 -4.82 -9.82 9.61
CA THR A 35 -5.46 -8.62 10.14
C THR A 35 -5.56 -7.55 9.07
N TRP A 36 -4.49 -7.28 8.30
CA TRP A 36 -4.53 -6.36 7.18
C TRP A 36 -5.61 -6.76 6.18
N PHE A 37 -5.56 -7.99 5.66
CA PHE A 37 -6.51 -8.46 4.66
C PHE A 37 -7.95 -8.40 5.16
N LYS A 38 -8.23 -8.80 6.41
CA LYS A 38 -9.57 -8.70 7.00
C LYS A 38 -10.08 -7.27 7.04
N VAL A 39 -9.22 -6.30 7.38
CA VAL A 39 -9.59 -4.88 7.49
C VAL A 39 -9.78 -4.24 6.11
N THR A 40 -9.01 -4.66 5.11
CA THR A 40 -9.00 -4.04 3.77
C THR A 40 -9.84 -4.77 2.73
N CYS A 41 -10.28 -6.01 2.96
CA CYS A 41 -10.93 -6.81 1.92
C CYS A 41 -12.19 -6.18 1.34
N ILE A 42 -13.17 -5.79 2.17
CA ILE A 42 -14.43 -5.21 1.68
C ILE A 42 -14.19 -3.86 0.99
N PRO A 43 -13.51 -2.87 1.60
CA PRO A 43 -13.21 -1.62 0.91
C PRO A 43 -12.37 -1.82 -0.36
N GLY A 44 -11.41 -2.74 -0.31
CA GLY A 44 -10.53 -3.08 -1.41
C GLY A 44 -11.26 -3.68 -2.60
N PHE A 45 -12.14 -4.66 -2.38
CA PHE A 45 -12.96 -5.26 -3.44
C PHE A 45 -13.95 -4.26 -4.03
N VAL A 46 -14.60 -3.45 -3.20
CA VAL A 46 -15.50 -2.39 -3.70
C VAL A 46 -14.72 -1.37 -4.53
N SER A 47 -13.54 -0.94 -4.06
CA SER A 47 -12.66 -0.02 -4.81
C SER A 47 -12.17 -0.64 -6.12
N LEU A 48 -11.80 -1.92 -6.12
CA LEU A 48 -11.40 -2.66 -7.32
C LEU A 48 -12.53 -2.78 -8.36
N ALA A 49 -13.79 -2.88 -7.92
CA ALA A 49 -14.93 -2.94 -8.82
C ALA A 49 -15.34 -1.55 -9.34
N LEU A 50 -15.45 -0.56 -8.44
CA LEU A 50 -16.00 0.75 -8.78
C LEU A 50 -14.99 1.69 -9.43
N LEU A 51 -13.74 1.72 -8.96
CA LEU A 51 -12.77 2.71 -9.45
C LEU A 51 -12.49 2.55 -10.96
N PRO A 52 -12.24 1.33 -11.50
CA PRO A 52 -12.07 1.16 -12.94
C PRO A 52 -13.31 1.56 -13.75
N PHE A 53 -14.50 1.23 -13.25
CA PHE A 53 -15.77 1.61 -13.90
C PHE A 53 -15.93 3.14 -13.99
N VAL A 54 -15.66 3.85 -12.89
CA VAL A 54 -15.75 5.32 -12.86
C VAL A 54 -14.69 5.95 -13.76
N VAL A 55 -13.45 5.45 -13.73
CA VAL A 55 -12.38 5.93 -14.62
C VAL A 55 -12.73 5.68 -16.09
N TYR A 56 -13.29 4.51 -16.43
CA TYR A 56 -13.75 4.20 -17.80
C TYR A 56 -14.85 5.15 -18.27
N LYS A 57 -15.78 5.54 -17.40
CA LYS A 57 -16.87 6.47 -17.75
C LYS A 57 -16.38 7.90 -17.95
N ILE A 58 -15.43 8.36 -17.13
CA ILE A 58 -14.95 9.75 -17.17
C ILE A 58 -13.81 9.93 -18.21
N PHE A 59 -12.98 8.91 -18.37
CA PHE A 59 -11.88 8.87 -19.32
C PHE A 59 -12.01 7.65 -20.24
N PRO A 60 -13.05 7.61 -21.10
CA PRO A 60 -13.26 6.47 -21.98
C PRO A 60 -12.07 6.28 -22.92
N PRO A 61 -11.64 5.04 -23.17
CA PRO A 61 -10.65 4.76 -24.19
C PRO A 61 -11.24 5.07 -25.58
N GLU A 62 -10.38 5.51 -26.50
CA GLU A 62 -10.77 5.78 -27.89
C GLU A 62 -11.18 4.49 -28.60
N ILE A 63 -10.43 3.41 -28.37
CA ILE A 63 -10.72 2.07 -28.89
C ILE A 63 -11.41 1.27 -27.78
N LYS A 64 -12.68 0.91 -28.01
CA LYS A 64 -13.49 0.09 -27.09
C LYS A 64 -13.62 -1.36 -27.52
N GLU A 65 -13.36 -1.64 -28.79
CA GLU A 65 -13.44 -2.96 -29.37
C GLU A 65 -12.13 -3.26 -30.10
N THR A 66 -11.56 -4.42 -29.80
CA THR A 66 -10.37 -4.96 -30.46
C THR A 66 -10.70 -6.37 -30.94
N PRO A 67 -11.52 -6.52 -32.01
CA PRO A 67 -11.99 -7.82 -32.48
C PRO A 67 -10.86 -8.77 -32.88
N ASP A 68 -9.70 -8.22 -33.27
CA ASP A 68 -8.51 -8.99 -33.62
C ASP A 68 -7.67 -9.42 -32.40
N ALA A 69 -7.90 -8.86 -31.21
CA ALA A 69 -7.11 -9.15 -30.02
C ALA A 69 -7.09 -10.65 -29.65
N PRO A 70 -8.20 -11.41 -29.71
CA PRO A 70 -8.18 -12.85 -29.49
C PRO A 70 -7.32 -13.60 -30.52
N THR A 71 -7.35 -13.18 -31.78
CA THR A 71 -6.56 -13.79 -32.86
C THR A 71 -5.07 -13.51 -32.66
N VAL A 72 -4.70 -12.26 -32.37
CA VAL A 72 -3.32 -11.86 -32.07
C VAL A 72 -2.82 -12.56 -30.80
N ALA A 73 -3.63 -12.64 -29.75
CA ALA A 73 -3.27 -13.35 -28.51
C ALA A 73 -3.05 -14.86 -28.75
N LYS A 74 -3.89 -15.51 -29.55
CA LYS A 74 -3.69 -16.92 -29.95
C LYS A 74 -2.42 -17.12 -30.77
N ALA A 75 -2.13 -16.21 -31.70
CA ALA A 75 -0.90 -16.26 -32.48
C ALA A 75 0.33 -16.12 -31.56
N LYS A 76 0.33 -15.14 -30.65
CA LYS A 76 1.40 -14.94 -29.67
C LYS A 76 1.55 -16.11 -28.70
N LEU A 77 0.46 -16.69 -28.23
CA LEU A 77 0.49 -17.89 -27.39
C LEU A 77 1.10 -19.08 -28.13
N LYS A 78 0.77 -19.24 -29.42
CA LYS A 78 1.38 -20.27 -30.27
C LYS A 78 2.87 -20.03 -30.50
N GLU A 79 3.29 -18.78 -30.67
CA GLU A 79 4.70 -18.38 -30.76
C GLU A 79 5.47 -18.66 -29.46
N MET A 80 4.83 -18.44 -28.29
CA MET A 80 5.44 -18.70 -26.97
C MET A 80 5.67 -20.20 -26.72
N GLY A 81 4.84 -21.07 -27.29
CA GLY A 81 4.96 -22.52 -27.18
C GLY A 81 4.38 -23.09 -25.87
N PRO A 82 4.63 -24.36 -25.56
CA PRO A 82 4.16 -24.99 -24.33
C PRO A 82 4.83 -24.39 -23.09
N VAL A 83 4.11 -24.42 -21.96
CA VAL A 83 4.59 -23.90 -20.68
C VAL A 83 5.89 -24.61 -20.29
N LYS A 84 6.93 -23.82 -20.03
CA LYS A 84 8.26 -24.31 -19.67
C LYS A 84 8.28 -24.80 -18.23
N MET A 85 9.24 -25.67 -17.90
CA MET A 85 9.40 -26.15 -16.53
C MET A 85 9.66 -25.00 -15.54
N SER A 86 10.45 -23.99 -15.93
CA SER A 86 10.70 -22.81 -15.10
C SER A 86 9.43 -22.01 -14.76
N GLU A 87 8.50 -21.91 -15.72
CA GLU A 87 7.21 -21.25 -15.53
C GLU A 87 6.32 -22.05 -14.55
N TRP A 88 6.33 -23.38 -14.65
CA TRP A 88 5.63 -24.25 -13.68
C TRP A 88 6.21 -24.12 -12.27
N VAL A 89 7.54 -24.13 -12.13
CA VAL A 89 8.19 -23.94 -10.83
C VAL A 89 7.82 -22.59 -10.23
N MET A 90 7.79 -21.53 -11.04
CA MET A 90 7.38 -20.19 -10.60
C MET A 90 5.95 -20.19 -10.04
N VAL A 91 4.99 -20.78 -10.77
CA VAL A 91 3.59 -20.88 -10.33
C VAL A 91 3.47 -21.68 -9.03
N ILE A 92 4.13 -22.84 -8.94
CA ILE A 92 4.10 -23.69 -7.75
C ILE A 92 4.70 -22.95 -6.56
N THR A 93 5.84 -22.28 -6.75
CA THR A 93 6.51 -21.51 -5.69
C THR A 93 5.64 -20.35 -5.20
N MET A 94 4.94 -19.67 -6.11
CA MET A 94 3.98 -18.63 -5.75
C MET A 94 2.82 -19.20 -4.93
N LEU A 95 2.25 -20.33 -5.33
CA LEU A 95 1.17 -21.00 -4.59
C LEU A 95 1.63 -21.44 -3.20
N ILE A 96 2.84 -21.99 -3.06
CA ILE A 96 3.43 -22.34 -1.76
C ILE A 96 3.60 -21.09 -0.90
N THR A 97 4.17 -20.02 -1.43
CA THR A 97 4.40 -18.77 -0.69
C THR A 97 3.10 -18.15 -0.20
N VAL A 98 2.07 -18.09 -1.06
CA VAL A 98 0.73 -17.61 -0.68
C VAL A 98 0.09 -18.54 0.35
N GLY A 99 0.21 -19.86 0.17
CA GLY A 99 -0.26 -20.85 1.13
C GLY A 99 0.35 -20.65 2.50
N LEU A 100 1.68 -20.47 2.58
CA LEU A 100 2.41 -20.19 3.82
C LEU A 100 2.01 -18.86 4.45
N TRP A 101 1.68 -17.81 3.68
CA TRP A 101 1.15 -16.57 4.25
C TRP A 101 -0.24 -16.74 4.85
N VAL A 102 -1.09 -17.56 4.23
CA VAL A 102 -2.45 -17.84 4.73
C VAL A 102 -2.41 -18.75 5.96
N SER A 103 -1.56 -19.79 5.96
CA SER A 103 -1.46 -20.77 7.04
C SER A 103 -0.42 -20.43 8.11
N GLY A 104 0.42 -19.41 7.89
CA GLY A 104 1.59 -19.11 8.71
C GLY A 104 1.27 -18.86 10.19
N GLU A 105 0.05 -18.44 10.51
CA GLU A 105 -0.42 -18.34 11.88
C GLU A 105 -0.58 -19.70 12.58
N HIS A 106 -1.16 -20.69 11.90
CA HIS A 106 -1.36 -22.04 12.45
C HIS A 106 -0.05 -22.82 12.51
N LEU A 107 0.89 -22.48 11.63
CA LEU A 107 2.20 -23.11 11.53
C LEU A 107 3.30 -22.36 12.29
N GLU A 108 2.97 -21.22 12.92
CA GLU A 108 3.93 -20.31 13.56
C GLU A 108 5.08 -19.85 12.65
N ILE A 109 4.80 -19.70 11.35
CA ILE A 109 5.76 -19.26 10.33
C ILE A 109 5.60 -17.75 10.10
N PRO A 110 6.63 -16.93 10.41
CA PRO A 110 6.62 -15.51 10.10
C PRO A 110 6.55 -15.25 8.59
N ALA A 111 5.88 -14.17 8.17
CA ALA A 111 5.72 -13.82 6.76
C ALA A 111 7.06 -13.64 6.00
N VAL A 112 8.11 -13.19 6.70
CA VAL A 112 9.47 -13.07 6.15
C VAL A 112 10.07 -14.45 5.84
N VAL A 113 9.83 -15.44 6.70
CA VAL A 113 10.30 -16.81 6.48
C VAL A 113 9.60 -17.41 5.26
N ALA A 114 8.29 -17.21 5.13
CA ALA A 114 7.55 -17.64 3.93
C ALA A 114 8.11 -17.04 2.63
N ALA A 115 8.46 -15.74 2.64
CA ALA A 115 9.08 -15.08 1.48
C ALA A 115 10.48 -15.64 1.18
N LEU A 116 11.30 -15.91 2.21
CA LEU A 116 12.62 -16.52 2.06
C LEU A 116 12.53 -17.95 1.52
N VAL A 117 11.56 -18.75 1.97
CA VAL A 117 11.30 -20.08 1.40
C VAL A 117 10.97 -19.97 -0.09
N GLY A 118 10.11 -19.03 -0.48
CA GLY A 118 9.81 -18.77 -1.89
C GLY A 118 11.06 -18.43 -2.70
N LEU A 119 11.89 -17.50 -2.21
CA LEU A 119 13.15 -17.13 -2.86
C LEU A 119 14.12 -18.32 -2.97
N SER A 120 14.26 -19.11 -1.90
CA SER A 120 15.11 -20.29 -1.89
C SER A 120 14.67 -21.34 -2.91
N LEU A 121 13.36 -21.56 -3.07
CA LEU A 121 12.84 -22.48 -4.09
C LEU A 121 13.15 -21.99 -5.51
N LEU A 122 12.97 -20.69 -5.78
CA LEU A 122 13.27 -20.12 -7.10
C LEU A 122 14.77 -20.27 -7.46
N LEU A 123 15.67 -20.05 -6.49
CA LEU A 123 17.11 -20.25 -6.66
C LEU A 123 17.48 -21.73 -6.81
N LEU A 124 16.89 -22.61 -5.98
CA LEU A 124 17.18 -24.05 -5.99
C LEU A 124 16.86 -24.69 -7.34
N PHE A 125 15.74 -24.29 -7.94
CA PHE A 125 15.28 -24.81 -9.23
C PHE A 125 15.81 -24.01 -10.43
N GLY A 126 16.67 -23.00 -10.21
CA GLY A 126 17.30 -22.21 -11.26
C GLY A 126 16.30 -21.39 -12.09
N VAL A 127 15.18 -20.99 -11.50
CA VAL A 127 14.22 -20.07 -12.15
C VAL A 127 14.80 -18.65 -12.19
N ILE A 128 15.51 -18.29 -11.12
CA ILE A 128 16.35 -17.09 -11.02
C ILE A 128 17.73 -17.54 -10.52
N ASP A 129 18.77 -16.79 -10.87
CA ASP A 129 20.11 -17.01 -10.34
C ASP A 129 20.50 -15.97 -9.27
N TRP A 130 21.69 -16.14 -8.70
CA TRP A 130 22.18 -15.20 -7.68
C TRP A 130 22.52 -13.82 -8.26
N GLN A 131 22.92 -13.75 -9.53
CA GLN A 131 23.20 -12.48 -10.20
C GLN A 131 21.90 -11.70 -10.46
N ASP A 132 20.79 -12.38 -10.76
CA ASP A 132 19.47 -11.77 -10.82
C ASP A 132 19.12 -11.10 -9.48
N CYS A 133 19.37 -11.79 -8.35
CA CYS A 133 19.16 -11.25 -7.00
C CYS A 133 20.04 -10.03 -6.71
N LEU A 134 21.32 -10.07 -7.08
CA LEU A 134 22.24 -8.94 -6.93
C LEU A 134 21.88 -7.78 -7.86
N GLY A 135 21.35 -8.09 -9.04
CA GLY A 135 20.92 -7.13 -10.06
C GLY A 135 19.60 -6.44 -9.75
N GLU A 136 18.80 -6.97 -8.80
CA GLU A 136 17.51 -6.43 -8.41
C GLU A 136 17.66 -5.18 -7.51
N LYS A 137 18.11 -4.08 -8.12
CA LYS A 137 18.41 -2.80 -7.45
C LYS A 137 17.25 -2.28 -6.61
N SER A 138 16.01 -2.52 -7.03
CA SER A 138 14.83 -2.03 -6.31
C SER A 138 14.70 -2.65 -4.91
N ALA A 139 15.03 -3.93 -4.77
CA ALA A 139 15.00 -4.62 -3.48
C ALA A 139 16.07 -4.07 -2.53
N TRP A 140 17.30 -3.86 -3.03
CA TRP A 140 18.41 -3.31 -2.25
C TRP A 140 18.16 -1.86 -1.80
N ASP A 141 17.68 -1.02 -2.71
CA ASP A 141 17.31 0.37 -2.41
C ASP A 141 16.24 0.41 -1.31
N THR A 142 15.19 -0.40 -1.44
CA THR A 142 14.13 -0.52 -0.43
C THR A 142 14.68 -0.95 0.93
N LEU A 143 15.56 -1.97 0.97
CA LEU A 143 16.15 -2.49 2.20
C LEU A 143 16.97 -1.40 2.94
N VAL A 144 17.87 -0.72 2.24
CA VAL A 144 18.73 0.32 2.83
C VAL A 144 17.88 1.48 3.32
N TRP A 145 16.95 1.95 2.48
CA TRP A 145 16.08 3.07 2.80
C TRP A 145 15.21 2.78 4.03
N PHE A 146 14.66 1.56 4.14
CA PHE A 146 13.83 1.16 5.27
C PHE A 146 14.63 1.06 6.55
N GLY A 147 15.84 0.47 6.50
CA GLY A 147 16.73 0.37 7.64
C GLY A 147 17.04 1.73 8.26
N VAL A 148 17.42 2.71 7.42
CA VAL A 148 17.74 4.07 7.88
C VAL A 148 16.52 4.78 8.45
N LEU A 149 15.38 4.75 7.74
CA LEU A 149 14.17 5.45 8.18
C LEU A 149 13.59 4.89 9.48
N VAL A 150 13.50 3.56 9.60
CA VAL A 150 13.01 2.92 10.84
C VAL A 150 13.95 3.23 12.00
N GLY A 151 15.27 3.23 11.76
CA GLY A 151 16.26 3.64 12.74
C GLY A 151 16.07 5.10 13.21
N MET A 152 15.95 6.04 12.27
CA MET A 152 15.70 7.46 12.58
C MET A 152 14.38 7.68 13.32
N ALA A 153 13.29 7.06 12.87
CA ALA A 153 11.99 7.18 13.52
C ALA A 153 12.01 6.63 14.95
N THR A 154 12.73 5.52 15.18
CA THR A 154 12.94 4.96 16.52
C THR A 154 13.67 5.95 17.42
N GLN A 155 14.73 6.60 16.91
CA GLN A 155 15.46 7.61 17.69
C GLN A 155 14.65 8.88 17.95
N LEU A 156 13.88 9.36 16.98
CA LEU A 156 12.97 10.50 17.19
C LEU A 156 11.91 10.18 18.25
N ASN A 157 11.43 8.95 18.31
CA ASN A 157 10.51 8.50 19.35
C ASN A 157 11.21 8.43 20.72
N ASN A 158 12.39 7.79 20.79
CA ASN A 158 13.18 7.65 22.02
C ASN A 158 13.63 9.01 22.59
N LEU A 159 13.97 9.97 21.73
CA LEU A 159 14.34 11.34 22.10
C LEU A 159 13.12 12.20 22.48
N GLY A 160 11.90 11.68 22.40
CA GLY A 160 10.69 12.39 22.80
C GLY A 160 10.14 13.38 21.77
N VAL A 161 10.72 13.45 20.56
CA VAL A 161 10.27 14.38 19.50
C VAL A 161 8.86 14.02 19.01
N VAL A 162 8.60 12.73 18.76
CA VAL A 162 7.29 12.25 18.31
C VAL A 162 6.20 12.50 19.38
N PRO A 163 6.41 12.16 20.67
CA PRO A 163 5.51 12.57 21.75
C PRO A 163 5.29 14.09 21.84
N TRP A 164 6.35 14.90 21.76
CA TRP A 164 6.26 16.36 21.84
C TRP A 164 5.43 16.96 20.71
N LEU A 165 5.66 16.54 19.46
CA LEU A 165 4.91 17.00 18.31
C LEU A 165 3.43 16.59 18.40
N SER A 166 3.20 15.34 18.81
CA SER A 166 1.84 14.80 19.02
C SER A 166 1.08 15.59 20.08
N LEU A 167 1.74 15.95 21.19
CA LEU A 167 1.16 16.78 22.25
C LEU A 167 0.87 18.21 21.75
N SER A 168 1.80 18.82 21.03
CA SER A 168 1.67 20.19 20.52
C SER A 168 0.46 20.32 19.59
N ILE A 169 0.31 19.38 18.66
CA ILE A 169 -0.83 19.38 17.74
C ILE A 169 -2.11 18.89 18.43
N SER A 170 -2.04 17.93 19.35
CA SER A 170 -3.19 17.52 20.16
C SER A 170 -3.75 18.69 20.96
N ASN A 171 -2.90 19.56 21.52
CA ASN A 171 -3.35 20.75 22.24
C ASN A 171 -4.05 21.76 21.29
N SER A 172 -3.54 21.93 20.07
CA SER A 172 -4.22 22.74 19.04
C SER A 172 -5.52 22.12 18.54
N LEU A 173 -5.64 20.79 18.49
CA LEU A 173 -6.89 20.10 18.14
C LEU A 173 -7.90 20.13 19.30
N LYS A 174 -7.43 20.05 20.55
CA LYS A 174 -8.24 20.20 21.76
C LYS A 174 -8.80 21.61 21.91
N SER A 175 -8.04 22.64 21.54
CA SER A 175 -8.55 24.02 21.55
C SER A 175 -9.69 24.22 20.54
N LEU A 176 -9.73 23.42 19.48
CA LEU A 176 -10.85 23.35 18.53
C LEU A 176 -12.04 22.51 19.04
N SER A 177 -11.95 21.91 20.23
CA SER A 177 -13.00 21.05 20.84
C SER A 177 -13.49 19.92 19.92
N LEU A 178 -12.60 19.41 19.04
CA LEU A 178 -12.97 18.40 18.06
C LEU A 178 -13.16 17.03 18.71
N SER A 179 -14.17 16.28 18.25
CA SER A 179 -14.30 14.86 18.56
C SER A 179 -13.12 14.08 17.97
N TRP A 180 -12.86 12.88 18.50
CA TRP A 180 -11.83 11.99 17.92
C TRP A 180 -12.09 11.73 16.43
N PHE A 181 -13.36 11.69 16.01
CA PHE A 181 -13.76 11.53 14.62
C PHE A 181 -13.41 12.77 13.77
N GLY A 182 -13.63 13.98 14.30
CA GLY A 182 -13.21 15.21 13.63
C GLY A 182 -11.69 15.28 13.46
N ALA A 183 -10.93 14.96 14.50
CA ALA A 183 -9.48 14.86 14.44
C ALA A 183 -9.02 13.79 13.44
N PHE A 184 -9.67 12.62 13.43
CA PHE A 184 -9.41 11.56 12.47
C PHE A 184 -9.53 12.05 11.02
N VAL A 185 -10.65 12.70 10.68
CA VAL A 185 -10.90 13.19 9.32
C VAL A 185 -9.88 14.26 8.93
N ILE A 186 -9.65 15.27 9.77
CA ILE A 186 -8.72 16.38 9.45
C ILE A 186 -7.30 15.84 9.25
N LEU A 187 -6.81 14.99 10.16
CA LEU A 187 -5.47 14.43 10.06
C LEU A 187 -5.31 13.55 8.81
N HIS A 188 -6.31 12.76 8.43
CA HIS A 188 -6.23 11.95 7.21
C HIS A 188 -6.25 12.80 5.94
N LEU A 189 -7.06 13.86 5.89
CA LEU A 189 -7.09 14.79 4.76
C LEU A 189 -5.78 15.56 4.64
N SER A 190 -5.21 16.02 5.76
CA SER A 190 -3.89 16.67 5.79
C SER A 190 -2.78 15.71 5.34
N TYR A 191 -2.78 14.47 5.84
CA TYR A 191 -1.83 13.43 5.43
C TYR A 191 -1.92 13.18 3.91
N PHE A 192 -3.14 13.08 3.38
CA PHE A 192 -3.36 12.91 1.95
C PHE A 192 -2.85 14.11 1.13
N ALA A 193 -3.19 15.33 1.54
CA ALA A 193 -2.81 16.55 0.82
C ALA A 193 -1.31 16.80 0.83
N LEU A 194 -0.63 16.51 1.95
CA LEU A 194 0.83 16.65 2.03
C LEU A 194 1.56 15.78 1.01
N HIS A 195 0.94 14.73 0.48
CA HIS A 195 1.56 13.88 -0.53
C HIS A 195 1.85 14.60 -1.86
N TYR A 196 1.21 15.74 -2.16
CA TYR A 196 1.62 16.59 -3.30
C TYR A 196 3.08 17.04 -3.23
N LEU A 197 3.64 17.09 -2.02
CA LEU A 197 5.01 17.51 -1.75
C LEU A 197 6.01 16.34 -1.78
N PHE A 198 5.56 15.11 -2.02
CA PHE A 198 6.40 13.90 -1.99
C PHE A 198 6.41 13.19 -3.34
N ALA A 199 7.59 12.76 -3.76
CA ALA A 199 7.81 11.93 -4.96
C ALA A 199 7.75 10.42 -4.70
N SER A 200 7.40 10.00 -3.48
CA SER A 200 7.37 8.59 -3.10
C SER A 200 6.44 8.35 -1.92
N GLN A 201 5.55 7.35 -2.07
CA GLN A 201 4.71 6.82 -0.99
C GLN A 201 5.55 6.40 0.22
N THR A 202 6.66 5.69 -0.03
CA THR A 202 7.59 5.25 1.01
C THR A 202 8.25 6.43 1.71
N ALA A 203 8.74 7.43 0.97
CA ALA A 203 9.37 8.60 1.58
C ALA A 203 8.37 9.37 2.44
N HIS A 204 7.12 9.50 1.98
CA HIS A 204 6.04 10.09 2.76
C HIS A 204 5.79 9.32 4.06
N VAL A 205 5.70 7.98 4.00
CA VAL A 205 5.53 7.14 5.19
C VAL A 205 6.69 7.35 6.17
N GLY A 206 7.94 7.28 5.67
CA GLY A 206 9.13 7.50 6.48
C GLY A 206 9.15 8.84 7.21
N ALA A 207 8.70 9.91 6.55
CA ALA A 207 8.73 11.25 7.10
C ALA A 207 7.57 11.55 8.05
N LEU A 208 6.35 11.11 7.71
CA LEU A 208 5.13 11.64 8.34
C LEU A 208 4.32 10.60 9.12
N TYR A 209 4.46 9.30 8.83
CA TYR A 209 3.57 8.29 9.39
C TYR A 209 3.59 8.25 10.92
N SER A 210 4.78 8.19 11.54
CA SER A 210 4.92 8.14 13.00
C SER A 210 4.33 9.37 13.69
N ALA A 211 4.55 10.56 13.12
CA ALA A 211 4.00 11.80 13.65
C ALA A 211 2.46 11.81 13.59
N PHE A 212 1.89 11.44 12.44
CA PHE A 212 0.44 11.39 12.26
C PHE A 212 -0.23 10.30 13.11
N LEU A 213 0.41 9.14 13.24
CA LEU A 213 -0.08 8.09 14.13
C LEU A 213 -0.07 8.56 15.58
N GLY A 214 1.03 9.18 16.04
CA GLY A 214 1.11 9.75 17.39
C GLY A 214 0.02 10.79 17.67
N MET A 215 -0.28 11.65 16.71
CA MET A 215 -1.40 12.61 16.80
C MET A 215 -2.77 11.95 16.89
N LEU A 216 -3.02 10.91 16.08
CA LEU A 216 -4.28 10.15 16.12
C LEU A 216 -4.47 9.45 17.47
N LEU A 217 -3.40 8.85 18.01
CA LEU A 217 -3.40 8.21 19.33
C LEU A 217 -3.66 9.24 20.44
N ALA A 218 -3.03 10.41 20.37
CA ALA A 218 -3.28 11.50 21.32
C ALA A 218 -4.72 12.05 21.25
N ALA A 219 -5.35 12.00 20.06
CA ALA A 219 -6.75 12.31 19.84
C ALA A 219 -7.72 11.19 20.26
N LYS A 220 -7.22 10.10 20.87
CA LYS A 220 -7.98 8.92 21.32
C LYS A 220 -8.65 8.13 20.20
N VAL A 221 -8.12 8.19 18.97
CA VAL A 221 -8.54 7.28 17.90
C VAL A 221 -8.14 5.85 18.27
N PRO A 222 -9.00 4.83 18.05
CA PRO A 222 -8.63 3.44 18.30
C PRO A 222 -7.30 3.06 17.62
N PRO A 223 -6.30 2.50 18.35
CA PRO A 223 -4.93 2.38 17.83
C PRO A 223 -4.80 1.56 16.54
N LEU A 224 -5.49 0.42 16.47
CA LEU A 224 -5.46 -0.45 15.31
C LEU A 224 -6.09 0.22 14.08
N MET A 225 -7.20 0.94 14.30
CA MET A 225 -7.86 1.73 13.26
C MET A 225 -6.92 2.82 12.75
N ALA A 226 -6.30 3.60 13.64
CA ALA A 226 -5.40 4.70 13.26
C ALA A 226 -4.19 4.23 12.44
N ALA A 227 -3.55 3.13 12.85
CA ALA A 227 -2.40 2.58 12.14
C ALA A 227 -2.79 2.06 10.74
N LEU A 228 -3.82 1.21 10.67
CA LEU A 228 -4.26 0.63 9.40
C LEU A 228 -4.84 1.68 8.45
N SER A 229 -5.59 2.65 8.96
CA SER A 229 -6.18 3.70 8.12
C SER A 229 -5.11 4.60 7.49
N LEU A 230 -4.08 5.00 8.23
CA LEU A 230 -2.96 5.76 7.67
C LEU A 230 -2.19 4.95 6.62
N ALA A 231 -1.91 3.68 6.91
CA ALA A 231 -1.17 2.81 6.00
C ALA A 231 -1.94 2.56 4.69
N VAL A 232 -3.25 2.36 4.79
CA VAL A 232 -4.15 2.30 3.63
C VAL A 232 -4.14 3.61 2.86
N ASN A 233 -4.24 4.75 3.55
CA ASN A 233 -4.28 6.08 2.94
C ASN A 233 -3.07 6.32 2.02
N THR A 234 -1.90 5.80 2.41
CA THR A 234 -0.69 5.83 1.60
C THR A 234 -0.87 5.24 0.21
N ASN A 235 -1.63 4.16 0.09
CA ASN A 235 -1.89 3.52 -1.20
C ASN A 235 -2.89 4.30 -2.04
N LEU A 236 -3.85 4.98 -1.40
CA LEU A 236 -4.95 5.69 -2.06
C LEU A 236 -4.49 6.95 -2.80
N PHE A 237 -3.40 7.59 -2.34
CA PHE A 237 -2.79 8.73 -3.02
C PHE A 237 -1.72 8.35 -4.05
N GLY A 238 -1.52 7.06 -4.34
CA GLY A 238 -0.47 6.59 -5.26
C GLY A 238 -0.59 7.08 -6.70
N ALA A 239 -1.75 7.60 -7.12
CA ALA A 239 -2.01 8.17 -8.45
C ALA A 239 -2.29 9.69 -8.43
N LEU A 240 -1.96 10.38 -7.33
CA LEU A 240 -2.29 11.79 -7.13
C LEU A 240 -1.56 12.71 -8.11
N THR A 241 -0.30 12.42 -8.41
CA THR A 241 0.54 13.15 -9.35
C THR A 241 1.30 12.18 -10.26
N HIS A 242 2.00 12.67 -11.27
CA HIS A 242 2.86 11.84 -12.11
C HIS A 242 4.07 11.26 -11.36
N TYR A 243 4.43 11.83 -10.20
CA TYR A 243 5.56 11.39 -9.36
C TYR A 243 5.12 10.81 -8.03
N SER A 244 3.83 10.70 -7.72
CA SER A 244 3.36 10.23 -6.40
C SER A 244 3.82 8.81 -6.08
N SER A 245 4.13 8.02 -7.11
CA SER A 245 4.60 6.66 -6.98
C SER A 245 5.45 6.22 -8.16
N GLY A 246 6.24 5.15 -7.97
CA GLY A 246 6.99 4.54 -9.06
C GLY A 246 6.06 4.09 -10.20
N GLN A 247 4.88 3.58 -9.86
CA GLN A 247 3.87 3.20 -10.84
C GLN A 247 3.38 4.41 -11.65
N ALA A 248 3.06 5.52 -10.98
CA ALA A 248 2.60 6.75 -11.63
C ALA A 248 3.68 7.33 -12.56
N ALA A 249 4.95 7.28 -12.14
CA ALA A 249 6.09 7.73 -12.95
C ALA A 249 6.25 6.89 -14.22
N VAL A 250 6.12 5.56 -14.12
CA VAL A 250 6.17 4.65 -15.29
C VAL A 250 5.01 4.94 -16.26
N TYR A 251 3.77 5.05 -15.76
CA TYR A 251 2.62 5.32 -16.63
C TYR A 251 2.72 6.67 -17.34
N TYR A 252 3.17 7.72 -16.65
CA TYR A 252 3.38 9.02 -17.26
C TYR A 252 4.57 9.01 -18.23
N GLY A 253 5.66 8.34 -17.86
CA GLY A 253 6.87 8.18 -18.67
C GLY A 253 6.65 7.47 -20.01
N ALA A 254 5.58 6.69 -20.13
CA ALA A 254 5.18 6.06 -21.40
C ALA A 254 4.70 7.06 -22.48
N GLY A 255 4.47 8.33 -22.14
CA GLY A 255 4.19 9.40 -23.12
C GLY A 255 2.75 9.45 -23.65
N TYR A 256 1.86 8.57 -23.20
CA TYR A 256 0.46 8.51 -23.67
C TYR A 256 -0.48 9.57 -23.06
N VAL A 257 -0.13 10.18 -21.92
CA VAL A 257 -1.02 11.07 -21.16
C VAL A 257 -0.34 12.41 -20.88
N LYS A 258 -0.98 13.52 -21.29
CA LYS A 258 -0.48 14.88 -21.01
C LYS A 258 -0.54 15.22 -19.52
N LEU A 259 0.44 15.98 -19.03
CA LEU A 259 0.56 16.35 -17.61
C LEU A 259 -0.73 16.93 -16.97
N PRO A 260 -1.46 17.89 -17.60
CA PRO A 260 -2.69 18.43 -17.00
C PRO A 260 -3.82 17.40 -16.88
N ARG A 261 -3.79 16.33 -17.70
CA ARG A 261 -4.73 15.22 -17.62
C ARG A 261 -4.37 14.29 -16.47
N VAL A 262 -3.08 14.09 -16.20
CA VAL A 262 -2.62 13.31 -15.03
C VAL A 262 -3.09 13.95 -13.73
N PHE A 263 -2.87 15.25 -13.53
CA PHE A 263 -3.31 15.92 -12.29
C PHE A 263 -4.84 15.92 -12.12
N ARG A 264 -5.60 16.16 -13.20
CA ARG A 264 -7.07 16.08 -13.16
C ARG A 264 -7.55 14.67 -12.79
N MET A 265 -6.97 13.65 -13.41
CA MET A 265 -7.27 12.26 -13.09
C MET A 265 -6.88 11.92 -11.65
N GLY A 266 -5.72 12.39 -11.18
CA GLY A 266 -5.21 12.13 -9.84
C GLY A 266 -6.09 12.71 -8.74
N ILE A 267 -6.50 13.98 -8.86
CA ILE A 267 -7.45 14.62 -7.91
C ILE A 267 -8.77 13.85 -7.89
N MET A 268 -9.29 13.50 -9.06
CA MET A 268 -10.56 12.82 -9.17
C MET A 268 -10.51 11.42 -8.55
N VAL A 269 -9.48 10.63 -8.89
CA VAL A 269 -9.24 9.29 -8.32
C VAL A 269 -9.04 9.38 -6.81
N ALA A 270 -8.33 10.41 -6.31
CA ALA A 270 -8.16 10.64 -4.89
C ALA A 270 -9.50 10.87 -4.18
N ILE A 271 -10.35 11.77 -4.70
CA ILE A 271 -11.68 12.03 -4.14
C ILE A 271 -12.53 10.76 -4.14
N ILE A 272 -12.54 10.02 -5.25
CA ILE A 272 -13.30 8.76 -5.37
C ILE A 272 -12.80 7.73 -4.36
N ASN A 273 -11.48 7.56 -4.23
CA ASN A 273 -10.89 6.64 -3.27
C ASN A 273 -11.26 7.04 -1.84
N ILE A 274 -11.13 8.32 -1.48
CA ILE A 274 -11.52 8.83 -0.15
C ILE A 274 -13.00 8.52 0.12
N ILE A 275 -13.91 8.77 -0.83
CA ILE A 275 -15.33 8.50 -0.66
C ILE A 275 -15.60 7.01 -0.50
N ILE A 276 -15.11 6.18 -1.42
CA ILE A 276 -15.34 4.72 -1.40
C ILE A 276 -14.81 4.15 -0.09
N TRP A 277 -13.56 4.44 0.26
CA TRP A 277 -12.94 3.91 1.47
C TRP A 277 -13.58 4.46 2.72
N SER A 278 -13.90 5.75 2.81
CA SER A 278 -14.55 6.31 4.01
C SER A 278 -15.92 5.66 4.28
N LEU A 279 -16.73 5.45 3.24
CA LEU A 279 -18.07 4.87 3.40
C LEU A 279 -18.01 3.36 3.68
N THR A 280 -17.23 2.62 2.88
CA THR A 280 -17.16 1.16 2.99
C THR A 280 -16.35 0.72 4.20
N ALA A 281 -15.23 1.38 4.50
CA ALA A 281 -14.42 1.08 5.67
C ALA A 281 -15.16 1.45 6.94
N ALA A 282 -15.88 2.58 7.00
CA ALA A 282 -16.70 2.89 8.19
C ALA A 282 -17.70 1.77 8.50
N ALA A 283 -18.49 1.34 7.50
CA ALA A 283 -19.44 0.26 7.71
C ALA A 283 -18.76 -1.06 8.10
N TRP A 284 -17.70 -1.45 7.39
CA TRP A 284 -17.01 -2.72 7.60
C TRP A 284 -16.25 -2.77 8.92
N TRP A 285 -15.54 -1.71 9.26
CA TRP A 285 -14.74 -1.64 10.48
C TRP A 285 -15.60 -1.60 11.73
N LYS A 286 -16.80 -1.03 11.64
CA LYS A 286 -17.82 -1.14 12.69
C LYS A 286 -18.28 -2.59 12.89
N ILE A 287 -18.49 -3.35 11.81
CA ILE A 287 -18.83 -4.78 11.89
C ILE A 287 -17.68 -5.59 12.51
N LEU A 288 -16.43 -5.23 12.21
CA LEU A 288 -15.24 -5.86 12.79
C LEU A 288 -14.97 -5.44 14.25
N GLY A 289 -15.72 -4.48 14.80
CA GLY A 289 -15.52 -3.98 16.17
C GLY A 289 -14.25 -3.16 16.35
N LEU A 290 -13.78 -2.48 15.30
CA LEU A 290 -12.60 -1.60 15.38
C LEU A 290 -12.90 -0.23 16.02
N TYR A 291 -14.17 0.14 16.10
CA TYR A 291 -14.69 1.32 16.80
C TYR A 291 -16.19 1.19 17.08
#